data_AF-A0A0U3GI39-F1
#
_entry.id   AF-A0A0U3GI39-F1
#
_cell.length_a   1.000
_cell.length_b   1.000
_cell.length_c   1.000
_cell.angle_alpha   90.00
_cell.angle_beta   90.00
_cell.angle_gamma   90.00
#
_symmetry.space_group_name_H-M   'P 1'
#
loop_
_entity.id
_entity.type
_entity.pdbx_description
1 polymer ?
#
loop_
_entity_poly.entity_id
_entity_poly.type
_entity_poly.pdbx_seq_one_letter_code
_entity_poly.pdbx_strand_id
1 'polypeptide(L)'
;MEIINKNMKKLLAIFIVLMCVMSFNSCSKDEELNPISTYRLKVTTNPKETYLILTYEGVGGNNRYEIEGNSEIEIKQRKHHSTQIKVLVSNNPDNKVKSPYIKLELFKGKKLIASKEGSYFVQLSH
;
A
#
# COMPACT_ATOMS: atom_id res chain seq x y z
N MET A 1 56.54 -27.75 -18.10
CA MET A 1 55.64 -27.53 -19.26
C MET A 1 54.35 -28.27 -18.96
N GLU A 2 53.32 -27.55 -18.50
CA GLU A 2 52.11 -28.16 -17.94
C GLU A 2 51.26 -28.79 -19.06
N ILE A 3 51.26 -30.12 -19.13
CA ILE A 3 50.32 -30.87 -19.96
C ILE A 3 48.98 -30.88 -19.23
N ILE A 4 48.28 -29.75 -19.28
CA ILE A 4 46.84 -29.76 -18.99
C ILE A 4 46.22 -30.52 -20.16
N ASN A 5 45.99 -31.82 -19.93
CA ASN A 5 45.42 -32.75 -20.90
C ASN A 5 44.19 -32.11 -21.54
N LYS A 6 44.13 -32.08 -22.87
CA LYS A 6 43.08 -31.39 -23.66
C LYS A 6 41.67 -31.83 -23.23
N ASN A 7 41.56 -33.05 -22.68
CA ASN A 7 40.36 -33.62 -22.10
C ASN A 7 39.95 -32.98 -20.76
N MET A 8 40.89 -32.61 -19.89
CA MET A 8 40.60 -31.91 -18.63
C MET A 8 40.13 -30.47 -18.86
N LYS A 9 40.63 -29.77 -19.89
CA LYS A 9 40.13 -28.44 -20.27
C LYS A 9 38.68 -28.48 -20.75
N LYS A 10 38.31 -29.53 -21.50
CA LYS A 10 36.92 -29.76 -21.93
C LYS A 10 36.00 -30.08 -20.76
N LEU A 11 36.46 -30.90 -19.82
CA LEU A 11 35.69 -31.25 -18.62
C LEU A 11 35.44 -30.02 -17.73
N LEU A 12 36.46 -29.17 -17.55
CA LEU A 12 36.35 -27.93 -16.79
C LEU A 12 35.36 -26.95 -17.44
N ALA A 13 35.39 -26.82 -18.77
CA ALA A 13 34.45 -25.97 -19.49
C ALA A 13 33.00 -26.45 -19.32
N ILE A 14 32.76 -27.78 -19.39
CA ILE A 14 31.44 -28.37 -19.16
C ILE A 14 30.98 -28.11 -17.71
N PHE A 15 31.87 -28.24 -16.73
CA PHE A 15 31.56 -27.99 -15.32
C PHE A 15 31.21 -26.52 -15.05
N ILE A 16 31.93 -25.57 -15.64
CA ILE A 16 31.66 -24.13 -15.54
C ILE A 16 30.29 -23.79 -16.16
N VAL A 17 29.99 -24.35 -17.34
CA VAL A 17 28.68 -24.16 -18.00
C VAL A 17 27.55 -24.73 -17.15
N LEU A 18 27.73 -25.92 -16.56
CA LEU A 18 26.74 -26.54 -15.65
C LEU A 18 26.53 -25.70 -14.38
N MET A 19 27.59 -25.17 -13.78
CA MET A 19 27.52 -24.26 -12.64
C MET A 19 26.75 -22.98 -13.00
N CYS A 20 27.02 -22.37 -14.17
CA CYS A 20 26.27 -21.21 -14.64
C CYS A 20 24.78 -21.52 -14.82
N VAL A 21 24.42 -22.66 -15.43
CA VAL A 21 23.01 -23.07 -15.61
C VAL A 21 22.30 -23.30 -14.27
N MET A 22 23.00 -23.88 -13.27
CA MET A 22 22.45 -24.04 -11.92
C MET A 22 22.30 -22.69 -11.19
N SER A 23 23.18 -21.71 -11.43
CA SER A 23 23.06 -20.35 -10.91
C SER A 23 21.89 -19.57 -11.55
N PHE A 24 21.54 -19.83 -12.81
CA PHE A 24 20.36 -19.23 -13.46
C PHE A 24 19.03 -19.89 -13.06
N ASN A 25 19.04 -21.15 -12.59
CA ASN A 25 17.86 -21.80 -12.00
C ASN A 25 17.62 -21.42 -10.54
N SER A 26 18.59 -20.78 -9.89
CA SER A 26 18.32 -19.92 -8.74
C SER A 26 17.95 -18.52 -9.22
N CYS A 27 17.05 -18.44 -10.21
CA CYS A 27 16.15 -17.32 -10.30
C CYS A 27 15.32 -17.42 -9.02
N SER A 28 15.86 -16.78 -7.97
CA SER A 28 15.08 -16.19 -6.90
C SER A 28 13.73 -15.89 -7.51
N LYS A 29 12.68 -16.54 -7.00
CA LYS A 29 11.36 -15.94 -7.09
C LYS A 29 11.52 -14.66 -6.28
N ASP A 30 12.10 -13.64 -6.92
CA ASP A 30 12.03 -12.27 -6.47
C ASP A 30 10.54 -12.12 -6.24
N GLU A 31 10.20 -12.06 -4.96
CA GLU A 31 8.88 -11.73 -4.49
C GLU A 31 8.43 -10.62 -5.42
N GLU A 32 7.47 -10.89 -6.31
CA GLU A 32 6.88 -9.85 -7.14
C GLU A 32 6.49 -8.77 -6.16
N LEU A 33 7.27 -7.68 -6.13
CA LEU A 33 7.05 -6.57 -5.21
C LEU A 33 5.71 -6.02 -5.64
N ASN A 34 4.67 -6.47 -4.93
CA ASN A 34 3.29 -6.25 -5.30
C ASN A 34 3.12 -4.78 -5.69
N PRO A 35 2.59 -4.48 -6.89
CA PRO A 35 2.63 -3.14 -7.43
C PRO A 35 1.95 -2.17 -6.45
N ILE A 36 2.69 -1.13 -6.06
CA ILE A 36 2.19 -0.07 -5.20
C ILE A 36 1.25 0.79 -6.04
N SER A 37 -0.03 0.81 -5.68
CA SER A 37 -1.03 1.69 -6.25
C SER A 37 -1.22 2.92 -5.37
N THR A 38 -1.33 4.07 -6.01
CA THR A 38 -1.64 5.34 -5.36
C THR A 38 -3.12 5.69 -5.56
N TYR A 39 -3.77 6.08 -4.48
CA TYR A 39 -5.16 6.51 -4.43
C TYR A 39 -5.26 7.90 -3.80
N ARG A 40 -6.34 8.61 -4.10
CA ARG A 40 -6.69 9.87 -3.46
C ARG A 40 -7.95 9.67 -2.63
N LEU A 41 -7.84 9.81 -1.31
CA LEU A 41 -8.97 9.80 -0.39
C LEU A 41 -9.40 11.24 -0.14
N LYS A 42 -10.66 11.53 -0.43
CA LYS A 42 -11.31 12.79 -0.08
C LYS A 42 -12.22 12.56 1.13
N VAL A 43 -12.03 13.36 2.17
CA VAL A 43 -12.80 13.33 3.41
C VAL A 43 -13.56 14.64 3.52
N THR A 44 -14.89 14.59 3.43
CA THR A 44 -15.75 15.77 3.55
C THR A 44 -16.53 15.70 4.86
N THR A 45 -16.61 16.81 5.59
CA THR A 45 -17.38 16.87 6.84
C THR A 45 -18.27 18.10 6.92
N ASN A 46 -19.34 17.96 7.71
CA ASN A 46 -20.16 19.10 8.15
C ASN A 46 -20.48 18.93 9.64
N PRO A 47 -20.09 19.88 10.53
CA PRO A 47 -19.34 21.12 10.26
C PRO A 47 -17.92 20.90 9.74
N LYS A 48 -17.35 21.93 9.10
CA LYS A 48 -16.05 21.82 8.40
C LYS A 48 -14.89 21.65 9.37
N GLU A 49 -15.00 22.27 10.54
CA GLU A 49 -13.99 22.33 11.60
C GLU A 49 -13.93 21.02 12.42
N THR A 50 -14.45 19.92 11.89
CA THR A 50 -14.48 18.63 12.60
C THR A 50 -13.10 17.98 12.54
N TYR A 51 -12.51 17.68 13.68
CA TYR A 51 -11.28 16.87 13.74
C TYR A 51 -11.60 15.38 13.66
N LEU A 52 -10.85 14.66 12.85
CA LEU A 52 -11.05 13.25 12.57
C LEU A 52 -9.77 12.44 12.78
N ILE A 53 -9.94 11.18 13.17
CA ILE A 53 -8.89 10.17 13.20
C ILE A 53 -9.11 9.26 12.00
N LEU A 54 -8.21 9.34 11.01
CA LEU A 54 -8.15 8.46 9.86
C LEU A 54 -7.22 7.30 10.17
N THR A 55 -7.69 6.07 9.95
CA THR A 55 -6.87 4.86 10.05
C THR A 55 -7.02 4.04 8.77
N TYR A 56 -5.91 3.59 8.19
CA TYR A 56 -5.92 2.66 7.05
C TYR A 56 -4.71 1.74 7.04
N GLU A 57 -4.87 0.55 6.48
CA GLU A 57 -3.77 -0.38 6.21
C GLU A 57 -3.13 -0.03 4.85
N GLY A 58 -1.86 0.37 4.89
CA GLY A 58 -1.11 0.82 3.72
C GLY A 58 0.30 0.27 3.66
N VAL A 59 1.13 0.82 2.77
CA VAL A 59 2.57 0.49 2.75
C VAL A 59 3.19 0.90 4.10
N GLY A 60 3.82 -0.05 4.79
CA GLY A 60 4.39 0.17 6.13
C GLY A 60 3.48 -0.22 7.31
N GLY A 61 2.28 -0.76 7.04
CA GLY A 61 1.38 -1.28 8.06
C GLY A 61 0.15 -0.39 8.30
N ASN A 62 -0.37 -0.42 9.54
CA ASN A 62 -1.51 0.39 9.94
C ASN A 62 -1.07 1.84 10.16
N ASN A 63 -1.54 2.73 9.30
CA ASN A 63 -1.28 4.16 9.38
C ASN A 63 -2.46 4.85 10.10
N ARG A 64 -2.14 5.79 10.98
CA ARG A 64 -3.11 6.58 11.74
C ARG A 64 -2.74 8.06 11.69
N TYR A 65 -3.70 8.90 11.33
CA TYR A 65 -3.53 10.34 11.18
C TYR A 65 -4.65 11.09 11.88
N GLU A 66 -4.33 12.25 12.44
CA GLU A 66 -5.32 13.27 12.76
C GLU A 66 -5.43 14.25 11.60
N ILE A 67 -6.67 14.51 11.17
CA ILE A 67 -6.96 15.34 10.01
C ILE A 67 -8.08 16.32 10.35
N GLU A 68 -8.01 17.52 9.77
CA GLU A 68 -9.15 18.43 9.77
C GLU A 68 -10.16 18.00 8.70
N GLY A 69 -11.43 18.29 8.95
CA GLY A 69 -12.52 18.07 8.02
C GLY A 69 -12.30 18.77 6.68
N ASN A 70 -12.85 18.20 5.61
CA ASN A 70 -12.62 18.67 4.22
C ASN A 70 -11.16 18.61 3.78
N SER A 71 -10.57 17.43 3.87
CA SER A 71 -9.19 17.16 3.47
C SER A 71 -9.12 16.18 2.30
N GLU A 72 -8.02 16.26 1.55
CA GLU A 72 -7.65 15.30 0.51
C GLU A 72 -6.28 14.73 0.81
N ILE A 73 -6.16 13.40 0.79
CA ILE A 73 -4.99 12.67 1.27
C ILE A 73 -4.60 11.62 0.24
N GLU A 74 -3.31 11.53 -0.07
CA GLU A 74 -2.77 10.46 -0.90
C GLU A 74 -2.55 9.19 -0.07
N ILE A 75 -3.09 8.06 -0.54
CA ILE A 75 -2.96 6.76 0.12
C ILE A 75 -2.24 5.80 -0.82
N LYS A 76 -1.17 5.16 -0.32
CA LYS A 76 -0.39 4.16 -1.06
C LYS A 76 -0.69 2.76 -0.53
N GLN A 77 -1.01 1.84 -1.44
CA GLN A 77 -1.42 0.49 -1.09
C GLN A 77 -0.89 -0.57 -2.05
N ARG A 78 -0.61 -1.77 -1.55
CA ARG A 78 -0.32 -2.96 -2.38
C ARG A 78 -1.63 -3.67 -2.76
N LYS A 79 -1.74 -4.09 -4.02
CA LYS A 79 -2.96 -4.62 -4.69
C LYS A 79 -3.71 -5.76 -3.98
N HIS A 80 -3.05 -6.54 -3.12
CA HIS A 80 -3.62 -7.74 -2.48
C HIS A 80 -4.11 -7.52 -1.04
N HIS A 81 -3.98 -6.32 -0.48
CA HIS A 81 -4.54 -6.02 0.83
C HIS A 81 -5.96 -5.47 0.65
N SER A 82 -6.93 -5.94 1.43
CA SER A 82 -8.22 -5.25 1.55
C SER A 82 -7.97 -3.91 2.23
N THR A 83 -8.27 -2.77 1.58
CA THR A 83 -8.14 -1.48 2.27
C THR A 83 -9.35 -1.32 3.16
N GLN A 84 -9.16 -1.47 4.47
CA GLN A 84 -10.11 -0.92 5.42
C GLN A 84 -9.69 0.50 5.74
N ILE A 85 -10.42 1.48 5.20
CA ILE A 85 -10.26 2.89 5.54
C ILE A 85 -11.33 3.22 6.57
N LYS A 86 -10.92 3.61 7.77
CA LYS A 86 -11.81 3.96 8.88
C LYS A 86 -11.58 5.42 9.25
N VAL A 87 -12.67 6.15 9.43
CA VAL A 87 -12.66 7.51 9.94
C VAL A 87 -13.54 7.58 11.17
N LEU A 88 -12.98 8.14 12.23
CA LEU A 88 -13.62 8.34 13.53
C LEU A 88 -13.56 9.82 13.89
N VAL A 89 -14.56 10.34 14.58
CA VAL A 89 -14.49 11.67 15.16
C VAL A 89 -13.45 11.70 16.27
N SER A 90 -12.55 12.68 16.25
CA SER A 90 -11.51 12.81 17.27
C SER A 90 -12.11 13.21 18.61
N ASN A 91 -11.60 12.62 19.70
CA ASN A 91 -11.92 13.03 21.07
C ASN A 91 -11.08 14.23 21.54
N ASN A 92 -10.40 14.93 20.63
CA ASN A 92 -9.64 16.14 20.94
C ASN A 92 -10.56 17.15 21.67
N PRO A 93 -10.13 17.76 22.80
CA PRO A 93 -10.92 18.76 23.52
C PRO A 93 -11.36 19.97 22.68
N ASP A 94 -10.62 20.29 21.60
CA ASP A 94 -10.99 21.34 20.65
C ASP A 94 -12.14 20.92 19.71
N ASN A 95 -12.38 19.61 19.58
CA ASN A 95 -13.44 19.06 18.77
C ASN A 95 -14.77 19.05 19.54
N LYS A 96 -15.58 20.09 19.33
CA LYS A 96 -16.87 20.27 20.01
C LYS A 96 -18.03 19.52 19.33
N VAL A 97 -17.75 18.75 18.29
CA VAL A 97 -18.76 18.20 17.38
C VAL A 97 -19.08 16.75 17.73
N LYS A 98 -20.31 16.49 18.21
CA LYS A 98 -20.73 15.16 18.69
C LYS A 98 -21.20 14.21 17.58
N SER A 99 -21.74 14.73 16.48
CA SER A 99 -22.26 13.91 15.37
C SER A 99 -22.13 14.66 14.04
N PRO A 100 -20.92 14.78 13.49
CA PRO A 100 -20.71 15.38 12.19
C PRO A 100 -21.21 14.44 11.10
N TYR A 101 -21.69 15.02 10.01
CA TYR A 101 -21.77 14.30 8.75
C TYR A 101 -20.35 14.08 8.22
N ILE A 102 -20.05 12.86 7.77
CA ILE A 102 -18.75 12.48 7.21
C ILE A 102 -19.01 11.72 5.90
N LYS A 103 -18.30 12.12 4.84
CA LYS A 103 -18.27 11.43 3.55
C LYS A 103 -16.83 11.09 3.17
N LEU A 104 -16.62 9.84 2.80
CA LEU A 104 -15.35 9.32 2.28
C LEU A 104 -15.51 8.97 0.82
N GLU A 105 -14.60 9.45 -0.02
CA GLU A 105 -14.55 9.13 -1.44
C GLU A 105 -13.12 8.72 -1.82
N LEU A 106 -12.96 7.50 -2.33
CA LEU A 106 -11.68 6.96 -2.77
C LEU A 106 -11.59 7.00 -4.29
N PHE A 107 -10.57 7.67 -4.80
CA PHE A 107 -10.33 7.82 -6.24
C PHE A 107 -9.04 7.12 -6.66
N LYS A 108 -9.05 6.55 -7.87
CA LYS A 108 -7.85 6.12 -8.60
C LYS A 108 -7.74 6.96 -9.86
N GLY A 109 -6.77 7.87 -9.90
CA GLY A 109 -6.76 8.96 -10.88
C GLY A 109 -8.03 9.79 -10.77
N LYS A 110 -8.78 9.94 -11.87
CA LYS A 110 -10.07 10.67 -11.90
C LYS A 110 -11.29 9.80 -11.59
N LYS A 111 -11.13 8.48 -11.49
CA LYS A 111 -12.25 7.55 -11.31
C LYS A 111 -12.59 7.40 -9.83
N LEU A 112 -13.85 7.62 -9.46
CA LEU A 112 -14.36 7.24 -8.14
C LEU A 112 -14.45 5.71 -8.06
N ILE A 113 -13.83 5.15 -7.05
CA ILE A 113 -13.73 3.70 -6.86
C ILE A 113 -14.70 3.23 -5.79
N ALA A 114 -14.78 3.97 -4.67
CA ALA A 114 -15.70 3.67 -3.59
C ALA A 114 -16.09 4.95 -2.86
N SER A 115 -17.30 4.97 -2.32
CA SER A 115 -17.83 6.09 -1.53
C SER A 115 -18.68 5.57 -0.38
N LYS A 116 -18.59 6.23 0.77
CA LYS A 116 -19.38 5.90 1.97
C LYS A 116 -19.67 7.18 2.76
N GLU A 117 -20.85 7.23 3.34
CA GLU A 117 -21.31 8.34 4.18
C GLU A 117 -21.76 7.81 5.53
N GLY A 118 -21.70 8.65 6.55
CA GLY A 118 -22.18 8.33 7.88
C GLY A 118 -21.93 9.45 8.87
N SER A 119 -22.07 9.11 10.15
CA SER A 119 -21.85 10.03 11.27
C SER A 119 -21.00 9.34 12.32
N TYR A 120 -20.13 10.09 13.00
CA TYR A 120 -19.24 9.61 14.07
C TYR A 120 -18.17 8.58 13.65
N PHE A 121 -18.56 7.57 12.87
CA PHE A 121 -17.72 6.53 12.32
C PHE A 121 -18.13 6.22 10.88
N VAL A 122 -17.15 6.15 9.98
CA VAL A 122 -17.36 5.71 8.59
C VAL A 122 -16.26 4.74 8.21
N GLN A 123 -16.65 3.62 7.60
CA GLN A 123 -15.72 2.63 7.06
C GLN A 123 -15.96 2.42 5.57
N LEU A 124 -14.89 2.54 4.80
CA LEU A 124 -14.81 2.14 3.40
C LEU A 124 -14.03 0.82 3.33
N SER A 125 -14.60 -0.17 2.65
CA SER A 125 -13.95 -1.45 2.39
C SER A 125 -13.81 -1.61 0.89
N HIS A 126 -12.59 -1.89 0.43
CA HIS A 126 -12.25 -2.21 -0.94
C HIS A 126 -11.35 -3.46 -0.97
#